data_AF-R0J2N1-F1
#
_entry.id   AF-R0J2N1-F1
#
_cell.length_a   1.000
_cell.length_b   1.000
_cell.length_c   1.000
_cell.angle_alpha   90.00
_cell.angle_beta   90.00
_cell.angle_gamma   90.00
#
_symmetry.space_group_name_H-M   'P 1'
#
loop_
_entity.id
_entity.type
_entity.pdbx_description
1 polymer ?
#
loop_
_entity_poly.entity_id
_entity_poly.type
_entity_poly.pdbx_seq_one_letter_code
_entity_poly.pdbx_strand_id
1 'polypeptide(L)'
;MYMPNTRWTWAFMLTAIAQVCIALALESYVFGKFQANIHFAAEGAGANETRTIPTFLAVFMFGYIYQLYLTWDALRLKNTIQVIGLVLYNIGILVYAGIQYDQIKDAADDLNRSRFIPPDFWVDVKPMLIALPVLMAVATLVFAFEAWKLYDEFAWTIYKRISADTRLKKRYLTYQIYIALLKFDFFFFLAFTVQFLVVVENTKTVEQALTAAALVITFFLLFLAGWWVRRESFAGMVGIIVVYFIAMGYFLFKLIRMYVADAARQEDYKPARKSLTAFAILTILLLIFTIVTACVCTHNFNKGLKPHVNDDKTVQTDKPYSTEMPSLSGPTPAQRMEID
;
A
#
# COMPACT_ATOMS: atom_id res chain seq x y z
N MET A 1 -12.48 18.69 -3.10
CA MET A 1 -12.59 17.25 -2.76
C MET A 1 -12.97 16.52 -4.05
N TYR A 2 -12.23 15.49 -4.47
CA TYR A 2 -12.56 14.73 -5.69
C TYR A 2 -13.80 13.87 -5.43
N MET A 3 -14.79 13.93 -6.34
CA MET A 3 -15.94 13.02 -6.36
C MET A 3 -15.85 12.13 -7.60
N PRO A 4 -16.19 10.83 -7.50
CA PRO A 4 -16.26 9.94 -8.66
C PRO A 4 -17.30 10.45 -9.67
N ASN A 5 -16.98 10.37 -10.96
CA ASN A 5 -17.82 10.92 -12.03
C ASN A 5 -18.54 9.85 -12.86
N THR A 6 -18.13 8.59 -12.75
CA THR A 6 -18.65 7.48 -13.57
C THR A 6 -19.22 6.37 -12.72
N ARG A 7 -20.06 5.53 -13.31
CA ARG A 7 -20.72 4.43 -12.60
C ARG A 7 -19.70 3.46 -11.97
N TRP A 8 -18.63 3.14 -12.70
CA TRP A 8 -17.59 2.21 -12.22
C TRP A 8 -16.66 2.84 -11.19
N THR A 9 -16.34 4.13 -11.31
CA THR A 9 -15.57 4.83 -10.28
C THR A 9 -16.36 4.95 -8.98
N TRP A 10 -17.69 5.14 -9.05
CA TRP A 10 -18.58 5.07 -7.88
C TRP A 10 -18.67 3.66 -7.28
N ALA A 11 -18.86 2.64 -8.12
CA ALA A 11 -18.93 1.25 -7.65
C ALA A 11 -17.67 0.86 -6.86
N PHE A 12 -16.49 1.10 -7.43
CA PHE A 12 -15.20 0.81 -6.79
C PHE A 12 -14.97 1.56 -5.47
N MET A 13 -15.37 2.84 -5.41
CA MET A 13 -15.29 3.61 -4.17
C MET A 13 -16.27 3.10 -3.11
N LEU A 14 -17.51 2.76 -3.50
CA LEU A 14 -18.51 2.22 -2.57
C LEU A 14 -18.14 0.85 -2.05
N THR A 15 -17.60 -0.02 -2.91
CA THR A 15 -17.07 -1.33 -2.52
C THR A 15 -15.92 -1.17 -1.52
N ALA A 16 -15.01 -0.21 -1.75
CA ALA A 16 -13.95 0.11 -0.79
C ALA A 16 -14.49 0.60 0.56
N ILE A 17 -15.45 1.52 0.55
CA ILE A 17 -16.07 2.04 1.79
C ILE A 17 -16.76 0.89 2.53
N ALA A 18 -17.56 0.08 1.85
CA ALA A 18 -18.27 -1.04 2.45
C ALA A 18 -17.30 -2.06 3.06
N GLN A 19 -16.24 -2.42 2.33
CA GLN A 19 -15.21 -3.32 2.82
C GLN A 19 -14.55 -2.79 4.10
N VAL A 20 -14.13 -1.52 4.11
CA VAL A 20 -13.48 -0.91 5.27
C VAL A 20 -14.44 -0.82 6.46
N CYS A 21 -15.70 -0.42 6.26
CA CYS A 21 -16.69 -0.37 7.33
C CYS A 21 -16.93 -1.75 7.97
N ILE A 22 -17.12 -2.79 7.14
CA ILE A 22 -17.33 -4.16 7.62
C ILE A 22 -16.10 -4.66 8.36
N ALA A 23 -14.91 -4.50 7.79
CA ALA A 23 -13.68 -4.97 8.40
C ALA A 23 -13.38 -4.26 9.72
N LEU A 24 -13.50 -2.93 9.77
CA LEU A 24 -13.31 -2.17 11.02
C LEU A 24 -14.33 -2.54 12.08
N ALA A 25 -15.59 -2.83 11.72
CA ALA A 25 -16.60 -3.27 12.68
C ALA A 25 -16.24 -4.63 13.30
N LEU A 26 -15.82 -5.60 12.47
CA LEU A 26 -15.38 -6.92 12.94
C LEU A 26 -14.12 -6.83 13.81
N GLU A 27 -13.10 -6.10 13.36
CA GLU A 27 -11.85 -5.91 14.10
C GLU A 27 -12.08 -5.19 15.43
N SER A 28 -12.93 -4.15 15.45
CA SER A 28 -13.26 -3.40 16.66
C SER A 28 -14.02 -4.27 17.67
N TYR A 29 -14.87 -5.18 17.20
CA TYR A 29 -15.55 -6.13 18.09
C TYR A 29 -14.57 -7.07 18.76
N VAL A 30 -13.64 -7.66 17.99
CA VAL A 30 -12.59 -8.55 18.50
C VAL A 30 -11.71 -7.82 19.51
N PHE A 31 -11.28 -6.61 19.18
CA PHE A 31 -10.49 -5.75 20.06
C PHE A 31 -11.25 -5.41 21.36
N GLY A 32 -12.52 -5.02 21.26
CA GLY A 32 -13.36 -4.69 22.41
C GLY A 32 -13.59 -5.89 23.33
N LYS A 33 -13.83 -7.08 22.76
CA LYS A 33 -13.92 -8.32 23.54
C LYS A 33 -12.61 -8.68 24.22
N PHE A 34 -11.48 -8.50 23.55
CA PHE A 34 -10.16 -8.74 24.14
C PHE A 34 -9.91 -7.81 25.33
N GLN A 35 -10.11 -6.50 25.15
CA GLN A 35 -9.90 -5.51 26.20
C GLN A 35 -10.84 -5.69 27.39
N ALA A 36 -12.07 -6.14 27.17
CA ALA A 36 -13.04 -6.36 28.25
C ALA A 36 -12.75 -7.60 29.10
N ASN A 37 -12.07 -8.61 28.54
CA ASN A 37 -11.86 -9.91 29.20
C ASN A 37 -10.43 -10.10 29.74
N ILE A 38 -9.51 -9.20 29.43
CA ILE A 38 -8.14 -9.28 29.93
C ILE A 38 -8.09 -8.88 31.40
N HIS A 39 -7.56 -9.76 32.25
CA HIS A 39 -7.40 -9.45 33.67
C HIS A 39 -6.32 -8.37 33.88
N PHE A 40 -6.58 -7.38 34.73
CA PHE A 40 -5.62 -6.31 35.08
C PHE A 40 -4.26 -6.85 35.59
N ALA A 41 -4.26 -8.04 36.18
CA ALA A 41 -3.03 -8.74 36.59
C ALA A 41 -2.13 -9.15 35.41
N ALA A 42 -2.69 -9.34 34.19
CA ALA A 42 -1.93 -9.65 32.98
C ALA A 42 -1.08 -8.47 32.50
N GLU A 43 -1.63 -7.25 32.59
CA GLU A 43 -0.91 -6.00 32.28
C GLU A 43 0.23 -5.76 33.29
N GLY A 44 0.00 -6.05 34.57
CA GLY A 44 1.01 -5.95 35.63
C GLY A 44 2.07 -7.05 35.62
N ALA A 45 1.75 -8.24 35.09
CA ALA A 45 2.66 -9.38 34.98
C ALA A 45 3.61 -9.31 33.77
N GLY A 46 3.45 -8.31 32.90
CA GLY A 46 4.29 -8.16 31.71
C GLY A 46 4.05 -9.24 30.65
N ALA A 47 2.86 -9.85 30.61
CA ALA A 47 2.53 -10.85 29.59
C ALA A 47 2.49 -10.17 28.21
N ASN A 48 3.47 -10.47 27.34
CA ASN A 48 3.65 -9.76 26.06
C ASN A 48 2.47 -9.90 25.11
N GLU A 49 1.68 -10.95 25.27
CA GLU A 49 0.46 -11.17 24.48
C GLU A 49 -0.62 -10.11 24.70
N THR A 50 -0.54 -9.35 25.80
CA THR A 50 -1.35 -8.13 26.02
C THR A 50 -1.09 -7.05 24.96
N ARG A 51 0.10 -7.04 24.33
CA ARG A 51 0.51 -6.08 23.29
C ARG A 51 0.47 -6.68 21.89
N THR A 52 0.69 -8.00 21.77
CA THR A 52 0.69 -8.74 20.51
C THR A 52 -0.64 -8.64 19.76
N ILE A 53 -1.75 -9.04 20.40
CA ILE A 53 -3.09 -9.06 19.78
C ILE A 53 -3.51 -7.65 19.33
N PRO A 54 -3.45 -6.59 20.17
CA PRO A 54 -3.75 -5.23 19.74
C PRO A 54 -2.91 -4.75 18.56
N THR A 55 -1.63 -5.13 18.51
CA THR A 55 -0.74 -4.72 17.42
C THR A 55 -1.16 -5.34 16.09
N PHE A 56 -1.53 -6.62 16.08
CA PHE A 56 -2.01 -7.29 14.86
C PHE A 56 -3.31 -6.70 14.35
N LEU A 57 -4.27 -6.43 15.25
CA LEU A 57 -5.54 -5.78 14.93
C LEU A 57 -5.32 -4.34 14.43
N ALA A 58 -4.46 -3.57 15.10
CA ALA A 58 -4.15 -2.18 14.74
C ALA A 58 -3.52 -2.05 13.34
N VAL A 59 -2.55 -2.91 13.03
CA VAL A 59 -1.93 -2.95 11.69
C VAL A 59 -2.97 -3.32 10.63
N PHE A 60 -3.93 -4.19 10.98
CA PHE A 60 -4.96 -4.57 10.03
C PHE A 60 -5.95 -3.45 9.75
N MET A 61 -6.46 -2.81 10.81
CA MET A 61 -7.33 -1.64 10.72
C MET A 61 -6.65 -0.51 9.92
N PHE A 62 -5.37 -0.27 10.18
CA PHE A 62 -4.58 0.69 9.39
C PHE A 62 -4.51 0.31 7.91
N GLY A 63 -4.37 -0.97 7.58
CA GLY A 63 -4.39 -1.45 6.19
C GLY A 63 -5.68 -1.14 5.45
N TYR A 64 -6.83 -1.35 6.09
CA TYR A 64 -8.13 -0.98 5.51
C TYR A 64 -8.28 0.53 5.29
N ILE A 65 -7.88 1.33 6.29
CA ILE A 65 -7.91 2.79 6.17
C ILE A 65 -6.97 3.26 5.04
N TYR A 66 -5.78 2.68 4.95
CA TYR A 66 -4.82 2.98 3.90
C TYR A 66 -5.33 2.56 2.51
N GLN A 67 -6.01 1.42 2.40
CA GLN A 67 -6.67 0.98 1.16
C GLN A 67 -7.69 2.01 0.65
N LEU A 68 -8.49 2.59 1.56
CA LEU A 68 -9.45 3.63 1.20
C LEU A 68 -8.75 4.88 0.68
N TYR A 69 -7.67 5.29 1.33
CA TYR A 69 -6.83 6.40 0.86
C TYR A 69 -6.25 6.12 -0.54
N LEU A 70 -5.69 4.93 -0.76
CA LEU A 70 -5.16 4.52 -2.06
C LEU A 70 -6.24 4.43 -3.13
N THR A 71 -7.45 3.98 -2.77
CA THR A 71 -8.60 3.94 -3.67
C THR A 71 -8.98 5.34 -4.13
N TRP A 72 -9.12 6.28 -3.19
CA TRP A 72 -9.39 7.67 -3.50
C TRP A 72 -8.30 8.29 -4.40
N ASP A 73 -7.03 8.04 -4.09
CA ASP A 73 -5.89 8.54 -4.86
C ASP A 73 -5.85 7.95 -6.30
N ALA A 74 -6.07 6.64 -6.43
CA ALA A 74 -6.10 5.93 -7.71
C ALA A 74 -7.23 6.45 -8.62
N LEU A 75 -8.42 6.69 -8.07
CA LEU A 75 -9.56 7.21 -8.81
C LEU A 75 -9.35 8.69 -9.19
N ARG A 76 -8.86 9.51 -8.25
CA ARG A 76 -8.57 10.95 -8.49
C ARG A 76 -7.59 11.15 -9.63
N LEU A 77 -6.52 10.35 -9.65
CA LEU A 77 -5.47 10.43 -10.67
C LEU A 77 -5.77 9.59 -11.93
N LYS A 78 -6.93 8.91 -11.98
CA LYS A 78 -7.31 7.95 -13.03
C LYS A 78 -6.16 6.97 -13.32
N ASN A 79 -5.48 6.51 -12.26
CA ASN A 79 -4.27 5.68 -12.36
C ASN A 79 -4.63 4.19 -12.36
N THR A 80 -4.66 3.61 -13.56
CA THR A 80 -4.99 2.20 -13.77
C THR A 80 -4.04 1.24 -13.05
N ILE A 81 -2.76 1.59 -12.95
CA ILE A 81 -1.77 0.73 -12.30
C ILE A 81 -2.05 0.62 -10.80
N GLN A 82 -2.45 1.72 -10.16
CA GLN A 82 -2.84 1.70 -8.75
C GLN A 82 -4.13 0.90 -8.53
N VAL A 83 -5.10 0.97 -9.46
CA VAL A 83 -6.32 0.14 -9.39
C VAL A 83 -5.99 -1.35 -9.44
N ILE A 84 -5.11 -1.77 -10.35
CA ILE A 84 -4.63 -3.17 -10.41
C ILE A 84 -3.86 -3.52 -9.12
N GLY A 85 -3.00 -2.62 -8.65
CA GLY A 85 -2.27 -2.78 -7.40
C GLY A 85 -3.17 -2.95 -6.19
N LEU A 86 -4.33 -2.27 -6.14
CA LEU A 86 -5.34 -2.42 -5.10
C LEU A 86 -5.99 -3.81 -5.08
N VAL A 87 -6.15 -4.46 -6.24
CA VAL A 87 -6.62 -5.85 -6.30
C VAL A 87 -5.56 -6.79 -5.71
N LEU A 88 -4.28 -6.61 -6.07
CA LEU A 88 -3.18 -7.38 -5.49
C LEU A 88 -3.03 -7.12 -3.98
N TYR A 89 -3.25 -5.87 -3.55
CA TYR A 89 -3.25 -5.48 -2.15
C TYR A 89 -4.36 -6.20 -1.36
N ASN A 90 -5.56 -6.33 -1.93
CA ASN A 90 -6.66 -7.10 -1.33
C ASN A 90 -6.32 -8.58 -1.16
N ILE A 91 -5.61 -9.19 -2.13
CA ILE A 91 -5.08 -10.56 -1.99
C ILE A 91 -4.11 -10.62 -0.81
N GLY A 92 -3.24 -9.63 -0.65
CA GLY A 92 -2.32 -9.53 0.50
C GLY A 92 -3.07 -9.43 1.84
N ILE A 93 -4.12 -8.59 1.90
CA ILE A 93 -5.02 -8.49 3.07
C ILE A 93 -5.69 -9.83 3.38
N LEU A 94 -6.15 -10.56 2.36
CA LEU A 94 -6.77 -11.86 2.53
C LEU A 94 -5.80 -12.90 3.12
N VAL A 95 -4.55 -12.92 2.64
CA VAL A 95 -3.50 -13.77 3.21
C VAL A 95 -3.24 -13.39 4.67
N TYR A 96 -3.16 -12.09 4.96
CA TYR A 96 -2.96 -11.62 6.34
C TYR A 96 -4.14 -11.98 7.25
N ALA A 97 -5.39 -11.90 6.80
CA ALA A 97 -6.57 -12.34 7.55
C ALA A 97 -6.46 -13.81 7.99
N GLY A 98 -5.98 -14.68 7.08
CA GLY A 98 -5.73 -16.09 7.39
C GLY A 98 -4.62 -16.28 8.43
N ILE A 99 -3.52 -15.52 8.30
CA ILE A 99 -2.41 -15.57 9.28
C ILE A 99 -2.86 -15.05 10.65
N GLN A 100 -3.64 -13.96 10.67
CA GLN A 100 -4.13 -13.34 11.89
C GLN A 100 -5.04 -14.27 12.69
N TYR A 101 -5.88 -15.08 12.02
CA TYR A 101 -6.70 -16.10 12.69
C TYR A 101 -5.84 -17.03 13.56
N ASP A 102 -4.77 -17.58 12.97
CA ASP A 102 -3.84 -18.46 13.67
C ASP A 102 -3.13 -17.74 14.81
N GLN A 103 -2.67 -16.50 14.59
CA GLN A 103 -1.93 -15.73 15.59
C GLN A 103 -2.79 -15.35 16.79
N ILE A 104 -4.03 -14.93 16.57
CA ILE A 104 -4.95 -14.60 17.66
C ILE A 104 -5.34 -15.88 18.41
N LYS A 105 -5.47 -17.02 17.73
CA LYS A 105 -5.72 -18.31 18.38
C LYS A 105 -4.55 -18.70 19.29
N ASP A 106 -3.34 -18.72 18.75
CA ASP A 106 -2.14 -19.13 19.48
C ASP A 106 -1.95 -18.22 20.73
N ALA A 107 -2.11 -16.90 20.56
CA ALA A 107 -2.06 -15.96 21.67
C ALA A 107 -3.20 -16.18 22.70
N ALA A 108 -4.44 -16.39 22.24
CA ALA A 108 -5.57 -16.64 23.15
C ALA A 108 -5.39 -17.93 23.97
N ASP A 109 -4.85 -18.99 23.36
CA ASP A 109 -4.55 -20.25 24.04
C ASP A 109 -3.48 -20.07 25.14
N ASP A 110 -2.45 -19.26 24.89
CA ASP A 110 -1.40 -18.96 25.86
C ASP A 110 -1.89 -18.05 27.02
N LEU A 111 -2.77 -17.07 26.74
CA LEU A 111 -3.42 -16.28 27.79
C LEU A 111 -4.38 -17.14 28.64
N ASN A 112 -5.11 -18.08 28.02
CA ASN A 112 -6.01 -18.98 28.73
C ASN A 112 -5.23 -19.94 29.66
N ARG A 113 -4.12 -20.52 29.18
CA ARG A 113 -3.21 -21.34 30.02
C ARG A 113 -2.71 -20.59 31.24
N SER A 114 -2.41 -19.32 31.06
CA SER A 114 -1.94 -18.42 32.12
C SER A 114 -3.07 -17.85 32.99
N ARG A 115 -4.33 -18.25 32.74
CA ARG A 115 -5.57 -17.78 33.41
C ARG A 115 -5.77 -16.25 33.35
N PHE A 116 -5.30 -15.62 32.28
CA PHE A 116 -5.46 -14.18 32.06
C PHE A 116 -6.72 -13.83 31.27
N ILE A 117 -7.34 -14.80 30.61
CA ILE A 117 -8.59 -14.66 29.84
C ILE A 117 -9.49 -15.88 30.10
N PRO A 118 -10.83 -15.71 30.18
CA PRO A 118 -11.77 -16.81 30.30
C PRO A 118 -11.80 -17.72 29.05
N PRO A 119 -12.06 -19.03 29.21
CA PRO A 119 -12.08 -19.97 28.08
C PRO A 119 -13.17 -19.67 27.03
N ASP A 120 -14.24 -18.97 27.43
CA ASP A 120 -15.35 -18.59 26.54
C ASP A 120 -14.97 -17.48 25.54
N PHE A 121 -13.87 -16.75 25.77
CA PHE A 121 -13.41 -15.69 24.88
C PHE A 121 -13.24 -16.16 23.43
N TRP A 122 -12.66 -17.34 23.23
CA TRP A 122 -12.43 -17.88 21.90
C TRP A 122 -13.73 -18.26 21.18
N VAL A 123 -14.75 -18.72 21.93
CA VAL A 123 -16.06 -19.07 21.38
C VAL A 123 -16.74 -17.84 20.78
N ASP A 124 -16.63 -16.71 21.46
CA ASP A 124 -17.20 -15.43 21.02
C ASP A 124 -16.45 -14.84 19.82
N VAL A 125 -15.12 -14.94 19.79
CA VAL A 125 -14.28 -14.24 18.81
C VAL A 125 -14.09 -15.05 17.52
N LYS A 126 -14.00 -16.38 17.61
CA LYS A 126 -13.75 -17.26 16.46
C LYS A 126 -14.69 -17.03 15.26
N PRO A 127 -16.02 -16.86 15.41
CA PRO A 127 -16.90 -16.65 14.27
C PRO A 127 -16.56 -15.37 13.48
N MET A 128 -16.16 -14.30 14.18
CA MET A 128 -15.80 -13.02 13.56
C MET A 128 -14.50 -13.12 12.80
N LEU A 129 -13.48 -13.82 13.36
CA LEU A 129 -12.20 -14.05 12.68
C LEU A 129 -12.35 -14.94 11.44
N ILE A 130 -13.34 -15.84 11.39
CA ILE A 130 -13.63 -16.66 10.20
C ILE A 130 -14.44 -15.88 9.17
N ALA A 131 -15.40 -15.06 9.63
CA ALA A 131 -16.20 -14.23 8.73
C ALA A 131 -15.34 -13.23 7.94
N LEU A 132 -14.27 -12.73 8.56
CA LEU A 132 -13.39 -11.72 7.97
C LEU A 132 -12.74 -12.17 6.65
N PRO A 133 -11.92 -13.25 6.58
CA PRO A 133 -11.33 -13.70 5.31
C PRO A 133 -12.39 -14.09 4.26
N VAL A 134 -13.54 -14.62 4.66
CA VAL A 134 -14.62 -14.97 3.72
C VAL A 134 -15.19 -13.72 3.05
N LEU A 135 -15.53 -12.70 3.84
CA LEU A 135 -16.04 -11.43 3.32
C LEU A 135 -14.99 -10.71 2.48
N MET A 136 -13.71 -10.77 2.86
CA MET A 136 -12.62 -10.17 2.08
C MET A 136 -12.36 -10.90 0.77
N ALA A 137 -12.52 -12.22 0.73
CA ALA A 137 -12.41 -12.98 -0.51
C ALA A 137 -13.51 -12.56 -1.51
N VAL A 138 -14.75 -12.43 -1.04
CA VAL A 138 -15.86 -11.93 -1.86
C VAL A 138 -15.59 -10.51 -2.35
N ALA A 139 -15.17 -9.62 -1.44
CA ALA A 139 -14.86 -8.24 -1.81
C ALA A 139 -13.69 -8.17 -2.82
N THR A 140 -12.67 -9.02 -2.69
CA THR A 140 -11.55 -9.12 -3.64
C THR A 140 -12.03 -9.49 -5.05
N LEU A 141 -12.99 -10.41 -5.17
CA LEU A 141 -13.58 -10.76 -6.47
C LEU A 141 -14.36 -9.60 -7.08
N VAL A 142 -15.12 -8.86 -6.26
CA VAL A 142 -15.83 -7.64 -6.70
C VAL A 142 -14.83 -6.59 -7.16
N PHE A 143 -13.79 -6.33 -6.36
CA PHE A 143 -12.69 -5.43 -6.71
C PHE A 143 -12.01 -5.81 -8.03
N ALA A 144 -11.75 -7.10 -8.25
CA ALA A 144 -11.15 -7.57 -9.50
C ALA A 144 -12.05 -7.33 -10.72
N PHE A 145 -13.36 -7.57 -10.58
CA PHE A 145 -14.34 -7.31 -11.63
C PHE A 145 -14.47 -5.82 -11.95
N GLU A 146 -14.57 -4.98 -10.92
CA GLU A 146 -14.66 -3.52 -11.06
C GLU A 146 -13.36 -2.95 -11.63
N ALA A 147 -12.19 -3.45 -11.21
CA ALA A 147 -10.89 -3.08 -11.75
C ALA A 147 -10.76 -3.39 -13.23
N TRP A 148 -11.31 -4.53 -13.69
CA TRP A 148 -11.35 -4.87 -15.11
C TRP A 148 -12.17 -3.84 -15.92
N LYS A 149 -13.33 -3.41 -15.40
CA LYS A 149 -14.14 -2.36 -16.05
C LYS A 149 -13.47 -0.98 -16.03
N LEU A 150 -12.83 -0.63 -14.92
CA LEU A 150 -12.06 0.61 -14.77
C LEU A 150 -10.83 0.64 -15.67
N TYR A 151 -10.20 -0.51 -15.92
CA TYR A 151 -9.07 -0.63 -16.83
C TYR A 151 -9.44 -0.12 -18.23
N ASP A 152 -10.57 -0.57 -18.78
CA ASP A 152 -11.05 -0.15 -20.10
C ASP A 152 -11.35 1.35 -20.13
N GLU A 153 -12.04 1.87 -19.11
CA GLU A 153 -12.43 3.29 -19.01
C GLU A 153 -11.21 4.22 -18.89
N PHE A 154 -10.23 3.86 -18.05
CA PHE A 154 -9.03 4.65 -17.85
C PHE A 154 -8.05 4.52 -19.01
N ALA A 155 -7.92 3.34 -19.62
CA ALA A 155 -7.11 3.14 -20.82
C ALA A 155 -7.60 4.03 -21.98
N TRP A 156 -8.93 4.14 -22.15
CA TRP A 156 -9.55 5.03 -23.13
C TRP A 156 -9.28 6.51 -22.83
N THR A 157 -9.35 6.91 -21.56
CA THR A 157 -9.07 8.29 -21.14
C THR A 157 -7.60 8.67 -21.33
N ILE A 158 -6.67 7.78 -21.00
CA ILE A 158 -5.22 7.96 -21.19
C ILE A 158 -4.90 8.06 -22.68
N TYR A 159 -5.51 7.23 -23.53
CA TYR A 159 -5.34 7.29 -24.98
C TYR A 159 -5.74 8.65 -25.57
N LYS A 160 -6.81 9.28 -25.07
CA LYS A 160 -7.25 10.60 -25.53
C LYS A 160 -6.33 11.75 -25.08
N ARG A 161 -5.74 11.67 -23.89
CA ARG A 161 -4.83 12.72 -23.37
C ARG A 161 -3.43 12.64 -23.94
N ILE A 162 -2.91 11.43 -24.12
CA ILE A 162 -1.58 11.18 -24.63
C ILE A 162 -1.77 10.66 -26.06
N SER A 163 -1.88 11.59 -27.02
CA SER A 163 -1.89 11.30 -28.47
C SER A 163 -0.79 10.28 -28.86
N ALA A 164 -0.95 9.63 -30.02
CA ALA A 164 -0.29 8.41 -30.55
C ALA A 164 1.23 8.19 -30.38
N ASP A 165 1.99 9.05 -29.70
CA ASP A 165 3.38 8.79 -29.33
C ASP A 165 3.48 7.70 -28.24
N THR A 166 3.65 6.47 -28.74
CA THR A 166 3.84 5.26 -27.94
C THR A 166 5.03 5.34 -26.99
N ARG A 167 6.07 6.12 -27.32
CA ARG A 167 7.29 6.23 -26.51
C ARG A 167 7.06 7.07 -25.26
N LEU A 168 6.36 8.21 -25.40
CA LEU A 168 6.02 9.06 -24.27
C LEU A 168 5.03 8.35 -23.32
N LYS A 169 4.02 7.67 -23.88
CA LYS A 169 3.06 6.85 -23.11
C LYS A 169 3.77 5.79 -22.26
N LYS A 170 4.74 5.06 -22.83
CA LYS A 170 5.50 4.03 -22.11
C LYS A 170 6.32 4.63 -20.94
N ARG A 171 6.94 5.79 -21.14
CA ARG A 171 7.70 6.49 -20.09
C ARG A 171 6.79 6.97 -18.96
N TYR A 172 5.64 7.56 -19.29
CA TYR A 172 4.65 8.00 -18.31
C TYR A 172 4.08 6.82 -17.50
N LEU A 173 3.78 5.70 -18.17
CA LEU A 173 3.32 4.48 -17.51
C LEU A 173 4.39 3.93 -16.55
N THR A 174 5.67 3.92 -16.94
CA THR A 174 6.77 3.51 -16.05
C THR A 174 6.84 4.39 -14.80
N TYR A 175 6.70 5.71 -14.97
CA TYR A 175 6.64 6.66 -13.86
C TYR A 175 5.44 6.40 -12.94
N GLN A 176 4.26 6.14 -13.50
CA GLN A 176 3.07 5.80 -12.72
C GLN A 176 3.22 4.48 -11.95
N ILE A 177 3.84 3.46 -12.56
CA ILE A 177 4.18 2.21 -11.87
C ILE A 177 5.09 2.49 -10.68
N TYR A 178 6.17 3.27 -10.89
CA TYR A 178 7.11 3.59 -9.82
C TYR A 178 6.43 4.31 -8.66
N ILE A 179 5.64 5.36 -8.93
CA ILE A 179 4.91 6.07 -7.87
C ILE A 179 3.87 5.18 -7.18
N ALA A 180 3.22 4.27 -7.92
CA ALA A 180 2.28 3.30 -7.33
C ALA A 180 3.00 2.35 -6.37
N LEU A 181 4.13 1.77 -6.80
CA LEU A 181 4.95 0.87 -5.98
C LEU A 181 5.41 1.55 -4.69
N LEU A 182 5.88 2.81 -4.73
CA LEU A 182 6.28 3.55 -3.53
C LEU A 182 5.16 3.67 -2.48
N LYS A 183 3.89 3.77 -2.91
CA LYS A 183 2.75 3.82 -1.99
C LYS A 183 2.46 2.45 -1.38
N PHE A 184 2.54 1.37 -2.17
CA PHE A 184 2.40 0.03 -1.59
C PHE A 184 3.56 -0.31 -0.65
N ASP A 185 4.80 0.00 -1.03
CA ASP A 185 6.00 -0.19 -0.21
C ASP A 185 5.87 0.51 1.16
N PHE A 186 5.29 1.71 1.18
CA PHE A 186 5.04 2.45 2.41
C PHE A 186 4.27 1.62 3.45
N PHE A 187 3.18 0.98 3.02
CA PHE A 187 2.35 0.19 3.93
C PHE A 187 3.08 -1.05 4.44
N PHE A 188 3.66 -1.86 3.54
CA PHE A 188 4.28 -3.12 3.95
C PHE A 188 5.53 -2.89 4.81
N PHE A 189 6.31 -1.84 4.51
CA PHE A 189 7.44 -1.45 5.35
C PHE A 189 6.98 -1.01 6.74
N LEU A 190 5.96 -0.15 6.82
CA LEU A 190 5.41 0.33 8.08
C LEU A 190 4.84 -0.82 8.91
N ALA A 191 4.00 -1.66 8.30
CA ALA A 191 3.39 -2.82 8.94
C ALA A 191 4.44 -3.76 9.53
N PHE A 192 5.47 -4.12 8.75
CA PHE A 192 6.59 -4.94 9.23
C PHE A 192 7.31 -4.29 10.40
N THR A 193 7.67 -3.00 10.28
CA THR A 193 8.51 -2.33 11.27
C THR A 193 7.77 -2.12 12.59
N VAL A 194 6.49 -1.75 12.55
CA VAL A 194 5.64 -1.61 13.74
C VAL A 194 5.44 -2.96 14.43
N GLN A 195 5.11 -4.03 13.68
CA GLN A 195 4.99 -5.37 14.26
C GLN A 195 6.30 -5.86 14.86
N PHE A 196 7.42 -5.64 14.17
CA PHE A 196 8.74 -6.03 14.67
C PHE A 196 9.08 -5.29 15.97
N LEU A 197 8.86 -3.97 16.02
CA LEU A 197 9.23 -3.15 17.18
C LEU A 197 8.39 -3.46 18.43
N VAL A 198 7.10 -3.74 18.24
CA VAL A 198 6.18 -3.90 19.38
C VAL A 198 6.12 -5.35 19.85
N VAL A 199 6.19 -6.32 18.94
CA VAL A 199 5.92 -7.74 19.27
C VAL A 199 7.20 -8.55 19.53
N VAL A 200 8.34 -8.19 18.94
CA VAL A 200 9.58 -8.97 19.12
C VAL A 200 10.30 -8.58 20.40
N GLU A 201 10.45 -9.55 21.30
CA GLU A 201 11.10 -9.40 22.59
C GLU A 201 12.64 -9.44 22.52
N ASN A 202 13.26 -9.09 23.66
CA ASN A 202 14.71 -9.26 23.93
C ASN A 202 15.63 -8.73 22.81
N THR A 203 15.16 -7.71 22.09
CA THR A 203 15.95 -7.04 21.06
C THR A 203 16.89 -6.06 21.75
N LYS A 204 18.17 -6.08 21.37
CA LYS A 204 19.17 -5.18 21.97
C LYS A 204 18.69 -3.73 21.84
N THR A 205 18.88 -2.91 22.88
CA THR A 205 18.40 -1.53 22.91
C THR A 205 18.87 -0.72 21.70
N VAL A 206 20.11 -0.95 21.26
CA VAL A 206 20.68 -0.36 20.03
C VAL A 206 19.91 -0.79 18.78
N GLU A 207 19.57 -2.08 18.66
CA GLU A 207 18.83 -2.60 17.50
C GLU A 207 17.38 -2.08 17.46
N GLN A 208 16.73 -1.97 18.63
CA GLN A 208 15.40 -1.35 18.73
C GLN A 208 15.45 0.13 18.35
N ALA A 209 16.43 0.90 18.86
CA ALA A 209 16.59 2.31 18.54
C ALA A 209 16.87 2.53 17.04
N LEU A 210 17.74 1.71 16.44
CA LEU A 210 18.02 1.75 15.00
C LEU A 210 16.78 1.41 14.17
N THR A 211 15.99 0.42 14.59
CA THR A 211 14.76 0.03 13.87
C THR A 211 13.68 1.11 14.00
N ALA A 212 13.56 1.77 15.16
CA ALA A 212 12.68 2.91 15.35
C ALA A 212 13.11 4.13 14.51
N ALA A 213 14.41 4.42 14.46
CA ALA A 213 14.93 5.46 13.56
C ALA A 213 14.68 5.12 12.09
N ALA A 214 14.84 3.85 11.70
CA ALA A 214 14.57 3.39 10.34
C ALA A 214 13.11 3.63 9.92
N LEU A 215 12.13 3.45 10.82
CA LEU A 215 10.73 3.77 10.55
C LEU A 215 10.56 5.23 10.09
N VAL A 216 11.14 6.17 10.84
CA VAL A 216 11.06 7.61 10.54
C VAL A 216 11.81 7.94 9.25
N ILE A 217 13.01 7.40 9.08
CA ILE A 217 13.83 7.62 7.89
C ILE A 217 13.10 7.12 6.63
N THR A 218 12.49 5.93 6.68
CA THR A 218 11.79 5.37 5.52
C THR A 218 10.57 6.19 5.13
N PHE A 219 9.83 6.75 6.10
CA PHE A 219 8.71 7.66 5.83
C PHE A 219 9.15 8.84 4.95
N PHE A 220 10.24 9.52 5.33
CA PHE A 220 10.78 10.64 4.56
C PHE A 220 11.44 10.21 3.25
N LEU A 221 12.11 9.05 3.24
CA LEU A 221 12.82 8.54 2.07
C LEU A 221 11.86 8.25 0.92
N LEU A 222 10.69 7.66 1.18
CA LEU A 222 9.71 7.36 0.15
C LEU A 222 9.13 8.64 -0.48
N PHE A 223 8.91 9.68 0.32
CA PHE A 223 8.52 10.99 -0.21
C PHE A 223 9.64 11.61 -1.05
N LEU A 224 10.87 11.55 -0.55
CA LEU A 224 12.05 12.07 -1.24
C LEU A 224 12.30 11.34 -2.57
N ALA A 225 12.08 10.02 -2.62
CA ALA A 225 12.12 9.22 -3.84
C ALA A 225 11.11 9.71 -4.88
N GLY A 226 9.87 9.95 -4.47
CA GLY A 226 8.82 10.54 -5.31
C GLY A 226 9.16 11.95 -5.79
N TRP A 227 9.85 12.74 -4.97
CA TRP A 227 10.27 14.10 -5.32
C TRP A 227 11.43 14.12 -6.34
N TRP A 228 12.46 13.29 -6.14
CA TRP A 228 13.61 13.22 -7.05
C TRP A 228 13.23 12.72 -8.44
N VAL A 229 12.33 11.74 -8.54
CA VAL A 229 11.88 11.22 -9.84
C VAL A 229 11.11 12.29 -10.63
N ARG A 230 10.31 13.15 -9.97
CA ARG A 230 9.59 14.26 -10.64
C ARG A 230 10.53 15.34 -11.17
N ARG A 231 11.67 15.53 -10.51
CA ARG A 231 12.71 16.48 -10.93
C ARG A 231 13.66 15.91 -11.98
N GLU A 232 13.55 14.61 -12.30
CA GLU A 232 14.47 13.88 -13.18
C GLU A 232 15.94 14.00 -12.73
N SER A 233 16.17 14.03 -11.40
CA SER A 233 17.53 14.15 -10.85
C SER A 233 18.25 12.81 -10.86
N PHE A 234 19.28 12.68 -11.70
CA PHE A 234 20.07 11.46 -11.81
C PHE A 234 20.77 11.10 -10.49
N ALA A 235 21.45 12.07 -9.86
CA ALA A 235 22.16 11.85 -8.61
C ALA A 235 21.22 11.44 -7.46
N GLY A 236 20.05 12.07 -7.37
CA GLY A 236 19.04 11.73 -6.37
C GLY A 236 18.50 10.31 -6.53
N MET A 237 18.20 9.89 -7.77
CA MET A 237 17.73 8.53 -8.05
C MET A 237 18.78 7.46 -7.78
N VAL A 238 20.05 7.71 -8.14
CA VAL A 238 21.14 6.78 -7.83
C VAL A 238 21.26 6.58 -6.32
N GLY A 239 21.21 7.67 -5.54
CA GLY A 239 21.22 7.57 -4.08
C GLY A 239 20.04 6.76 -3.53
N ILE A 240 18.83 6.98 -4.04
CA ILE A 240 17.63 6.24 -3.63
C ILE A 240 17.73 4.75 -3.99
N ILE A 241 18.22 4.42 -5.18
CA ILE A 241 18.42 3.02 -5.61
C ILE A 241 19.40 2.31 -4.68
N VAL A 242 20.51 2.95 -4.31
CA VAL A 242 21.46 2.39 -3.33
C VAL A 242 20.78 2.11 -2.00
N VAL A 243 19.94 3.04 -1.50
CA VAL A 243 19.21 2.80 -0.26
C VAL A 243 18.18 1.67 -0.40
N TYR A 244 17.54 1.48 -1.55
CA TYR A 244 16.67 0.32 -1.78
C TYR A 244 17.42 -1.01 -1.70
N PHE A 245 18.65 -1.08 -2.22
CA PHE A 245 19.50 -2.27 -2.05
C PHE A 245 19.86 -2.52 -0.58
N ILE A 246 20.16 -1.45 0.18
CA ILE A 246 20.42 -1.55 1.64
C ILE A 246 19.15 -2.05 2.37
N ALA A 247 17.99 -1.49 2.05
CA ALA A 247 16.71 -1.90 2.64
C ALA A 247 16.39 -3.36 2.32
N MET A 248 16.59 -3.80 1.07
CA MET A 248 16.41 -5.19 0.67
C MET A 248 17.35 -6.12 1.45
N GLY A 249 18.63 -5.73 1.62
CA GLY A 249 19.59 -6.47 2.45
C GLY A 249 19.15 -6.57 3.92
N TYR A 250 18.59 -5.50 4.48
CA TYR A 250 18.03 -5.49 5.84
C TYR A 250 16.84 -6.47 5.99
N PHE A 251 15.88 -6.45 5.06
CA PHE A 251 14.75 -7.38 5.09
C PHE A 251 15.20 -8.84 4.94
N LEU A 252 16.16 -9.12 4.05
CA LEU A 252 16.75 -10.45 3.90
C LEU A 252 17.43 -10.90 5.20
N PHE A 253 18.25 -10.03 5.81
CA PHE A 253 18.89 -10.33 7.10
C PHE A 253 17.86 -10.65 8.18
N LYS A 254 16.80 -9.84 8.32
CA LYS A 254 15.74 -10.08 9.31
C LYS A 254 15.00 -11.39 9.03
N LEU A 255 14.65 -11.66 7.77
CA LEU A 255 13.98 -12.89 7.36
C LEU A 255 14.82 -14.13 7.72
N ILE A 256 16.10 -14.13 7.39
CA ILE A 256 17.02 -15.24 7.69
C ILE A 256 17.18 -15.40 9.21
N ARG A 257 17.37 -14.29 9.93
CA ARG A 257 17.56 -14.30 11.39
C ARG A 257 16.36 -14.90 12.13
N MET A 258 15.14 -14.76 11.63
CA MET A 258 13.95 -15.38 12.26
C MET A 258 13.99 -16.91 12.29
N TYR A 259 14.75 -17.55 11.38
CA TYR A 259 14.79 -19.01 11.25
C TYR A 259 16.14 -19.65 11.60
N VAL A 260 17.23 -18.88 11.54
CA VAL A 260 18.60 -19.40 11.71
C VAL A 260 19.26 -18.95 13.01
N ALA A 261 18.69 -17.98 13.73
CA ALA A 261 19.24 -17.53 15.00
C ALA A 261 19.16 -18.62 16.11
N ASP A 262 19.84 -18.37 17.23
CA ASP A 262 19.83 -19.22 18.41
C ASP A 262 18.41 -19.58 18.87
N ALA A 263 18.24 -20.76 19.46
CA ALA A 263 16.93 -21.27 19.89
C ALA A 263 16.14 -20.27 20.76
N ALA A 264 16.83 -19.58 21.69
CA ALA A 264 16.20 -18.55 22.53
C ALA A 264 15.65 -17.38 21.70
N ARG A 265 16.36 -16.98 20.63
CA ARG A 265 15.93 -15.90 19.74
C ARG A 265 14.79 -16.32 18.83
N GLN A 266 14.70 -17.59 18.47
CA GLN A 266 13.58 -18.11 17.68
C GLN A 266 12.26 -18.07 18.46
N GLU A 267 12.31 -18.31 19.78
CA GLU A 267 11.14 -18.17 20.65
C GLU A 267 10.67 -16.71 20.72
N ASP A 268 11.58 -15.72 20.81
CA ASP A 268 11.22 -14.29 20.77
C ASP A 268 10.43 -13.90 19.50
N TYR A 269 10.65 -14.60 18.37
CA TYR A 269 9.95 -14.34 17.11
C TYR A 269 8.63 -15.10 16.98
N LYS A 270 8.41 -16.16 17.75
CA LYS A 270 7.34 -17.14 17.55
C LYS A 270 5.93 -16.53 17.46
N PRO A 271 5.52 -15.54 18.29
CA PRO A 271 4.19 -14.96 18.21
C PRO A 271 3.92 -14.23 16.87
N ALA A 272 4.94 -13.53 16.36
CA ALA A 272 4.84 -12.72 15.14
C ALA A 272 5.44 -13.37 13.89
N ARG A 273 6.07 -14.55 14.01
CA ARG A 273 6.87 -15.13 12.92
C ARG A 273 6.05 -15.33 11.64
N LYS A 274 4.81 -15.84 11.75
CA LYS A 274 3.95 -16.07 10.59
C LYS A 274 3.64 -14.76 9.85
N SER A 275 3.26 -13.69 10.55
CA SER A 275 2.98 -12.40 9.91
C SER A 275 4.24 -11.70 9.42
N LEU A 276 5.30 -11.63 10.25
CA LEU A 276 6.56 -10.97 9.88
C LEU A 276 7.20 -11.57 8.65
N THR A 277 7.10 -12.89 8.46
CA THR A 277 7.65 -13.57 7.30
C THR A 277 6.84 -13.29 6.04
N ALA A 278 5.51 -13.30 6.12
CA ALA A 278 4.65 -12.87 5.01
C ALA A 278 4.93 -11.41 4.60
N PHE A 279 5.00 -10.49 5.56
CA PHE A 279 5.34 -9.09 5.30
C PHE A 279 6.74 -8.92 4.72
N ALA A 280 7.75 -9.61 5.24
CA ALA A 280 9.11 -9.55 4.73
C ALA A 280 9.20 -10.05 3.29
N ILE A 281 8.58 -11.20 2.98
CA ILE A 281 8.57 -11.76 1.61
C ILE A 281 7.87 -10.80 0.64
N LEU A 282 6.69 -10.29 1.00
CA LEU A 282 5.97 -9.32 0.17
C LEU A 282 6.78 -8.04 -0.04
N THR A 283 7.43 -7.53 1.00
CA THR A 283 8.26 -6.32 0.91
C THR A 283 9.49 -6.54 0.03
N ILE A 284 10.15 -7.69 0.13
CA ILE A 284 11.29 -8.03 -0.73
C ILE A 284 10.85 -8.12 -2.20
N LEU A 285 9.73 -8.78 -2.48
CA LEU A 285 9.19 -8.87 -3.83
C LEU A 285 8.86 -7.48 -4.40
N LEU A 286 8.17 -6.64 -3.64
CA LEU A 286 7.84 -5.28 -4.07
C LEU A 286 9.11 -4.44 -4.27
N LEU A 287 10.09 -4.52 -3.36
CA LEU A 287 11.37 -3.81 -3.50
C LEU A 287 12.13 -4.21 -4.78
N ILE A 288 12.12 -5.49 -5.17
CA ILE A 288 12.72 -5.92 -6.43
C ILE A 288 12.04 -5.20 -7.61
N PHE A 289 10.72 -5.18 -7.65
CA PHE A 289 9.97 -4.45 -8.69
C PHE A 289 10.23 -2.93 -8.62
N THR A 290 10.34 -2.35 -7.42
CA THR A 290 10.64 -0.92 -7.20
C THR A 290 12.04 -0.56 -7.71
N ILE A 291 13.06 -1.39 -7.44
CA ILE A 291 14.42 -1.17 -7.93
C ILE A 291 14.47 -1.24 -9.46
N VAL A 292 13.87 -2.28 -10.06
CA VAL A 292 13.83 -2.42 -11.52
C VAL A 292 13.16 -1.22 -12.16
N THR A 293 11.99 -0.82 -11.67
CA THR A 293 11.25 0.33 -12.21
C THR A 293 11.97 1.66 -11.96
N ALA A 294 12.67 1.84 -10.84
CA ALA A 294 13.52 3.00 -10.57
C ALA A 294 14.67 3.12 -11.58
N CYS A 295 15.35 2.02 -11.91
CA CYS A 295 16.39 1.97 -12.93
C CYS A 295 15.83 2.36 -14.32
N VAL A 296 14.67 1.81 -14.69
CA VAL A 296 14.02 2.14 -15.97
C VAL A 296 13.57 3.61 -16.02
N CYS A 297 13.05 4.15 -14.92
CA CYS A 297 12.74 5.58 -14.79
C CYS A 297 13.99 6.45 -15.00
N THR A 298 15.10 6.11 -14.35
CA THR A 298 16.36 6.86 -14.42
C THR A 298 16.95 6.86 -15.83
N HIS A 299 16.87 5.73 -16.55
CA HIS A 299 17.27 5.64 -17.95
C HIS A 299 16.38 6.44 -18.91
N ASN A 300 15.16 6.80 -18.48
CA ASN A 300 14.20 7.55 -19.28
C ASN A 300 14.23 9.07 -19.06
N PHE A 301 15.11 9.57 -18.20
CA PHE A 301 15.26 11.00 -17.89
C PHE A 301 15.71 11.85 -19.08
N ASN A 302 15.33 13.13 -19.08
CA ASN A 302 15.61 14.14 -20.11
C ASN A 302 15.00 13.85 -21.49
N LYS A 303 14.00 12.96 -21.57
CA LYS A 303 13.32 12.61 -22.83
C LYS A 303 11.91 13.18 -22.95
N GLY A 304 11.65 14.35 -22.35
CA GLY A 304 10.40 15.12 -22.50
C GLY A 304 9.25 14.75 -21.56
N LEU A 305 9.48 13.96 -20.51
CA LEU A 305 8.44 13.52 -19.58
C LEU A 305 8.08 14.60 -18.52
N LYS A 306 9.07 15.42 -18.12
CA LYS A 306 8.97 16.46 -17.09
C LYS A 306 7.75 17.39 -17.17
N PRO A 307 7.32 17.93 -18.33
CA PRO A 307 6.13 18.80 -18.39
C PRO A 307 4.84 18.05 -18.02
N HIS A 308 4.67 16.82 -18.52
CA HIS A 308 3.46 16.00 -18.30
C HIS A 308 3.34 15.48 -16.86
N VAL A 309 4.44 15.45 -16.12
CA VAL A 309 4.48 15.02 -14.71
C VAL A 309 4.24 16.18 -13.74
N ASN A 310 4.63 17.40 -14.11
CA ASN A 310 4.58 18.58 -13.23
C ASN A 310 3.37 19.51 -13.49
N ASP A 311 2.68 19.39 -14.63
CA ASP A 311 1.48 20.21 -14.91
C ASP A 311 0.21 19.63 -14.28
N ASP A 312 -0.06 20.05 -13.05
CA ASP A 312 -1.28 19.74 -12.28
C ASP A 312 -2.56 20.34 -12.94
N LYS A 313 -2.39 21.30 -13.87
CA LYS A 313 -3.49 22.01 -14.56
C LYS A 313 -4.24 21.15 -15.58
N THR A 314 -3.65 20.04 -16.03
CA THR A 314 -4.31 19.13 -16.97
C THR A 314 -5.33 18.22 -16.28
N VAL A 315 -5.31 18.07 -14.95
CA VAL A 315 -6.25 17.23 -14.19
C VAL A 315 -7.68 17.82 -14.17
N GLN A 316 -7.84 19.14 -14.32
CA GLN A 316 -9.13 19.82 -14.17
C GLN A 316 -9.95 19.98 -15.47
N THR A 317 -9.40 19.70 -16.64
CA THR A 317 -10.13 19.88 -17.91
C THR A 317 -10.80 18.58 -18.36
N ASP A 318 -11.78 18.10 -17.58
CA ASP A 318 -12.88 17.26 -18.08
C ASP A 318 -13.93 18.15 -18.79
N LYS A 319 -13.49 19.17 -19.55
CA LYS A 319 -14.36 19.76 -20.58
C LYS A 319 -14.28 18.83 -21.78
N PRO A 320 -15.40 18.43 -22.40
CA PRO A 320 -15.34 17.75 -23.68
C PRO A 320 -14.50 18.63 -24.60
N TYR A 321 -13.38 18.09 -25.08
CA TYR A 321 -12.65 18.69 -26.18
C TYR A 321 -13.67 18.78 -27.31
N SER A 322 -14.19 19.97 -27.53
CA SER A 322 -14.82 20.34 -28.78
C SER A 322 -13.82 19.97 -29.87
N THR A 323 -14.30 19.22 -30.85
CA THR A 323 -13.59 18.74 -32.04
C THR A 323 -13.22 19.89 -32.98
N GLU A 324 -12.81 21.03 -32.44
CA GLU A 324 -12.28 22.14 -33.19
C GLU A 324 -10.80 21.80 -33.43
N MET A 325 -10.50 21.30 -34.62
CA MET A 325 -9.14 21.41 -35.15
C MET A 325 -8.68 22.86 -34.92
N PRO A 326 -7.43 23.11 -34.49
CA PRO A 326 -6.87 24.44 -34.60
C PRO A 326 -7.02 24.82 -36.06
N SER A 327 -7.83 25.84 -36.37
CA SER A 327 -7.86 26.39 -37.70
C SER A 327 -6.44 26.87 -37.96
N LEU A 328 -5.71 26.13 -38.78
CA LEU A 328 -4.54 26.66 -39.47
C LEU A 328 -5.09 27.86 -40.24
N SER A 329 -4.88 29.05 -39.68
CA SER A 329 -5.05 30.31 -40.39
C SER A 329 -4.19 30.19 -41.64
N GLY A 330 -4.84 29.87 -42.76
CA GLY A 330 -4.23 29.89 -44.07
C GLY A 330 -3.67 31.29 -44.36
N PRO A 331 -2.75 31.41 -45.34
CA PRO A 331 -2.12 32.68 -45.64
C PRO A 331 -3.19 33.75 -45.88
N THR A 332 -3.03 34.87 -45.18
CA THR A 332 -3.89 36.06 -45.27
C THR A 332 -4.10 36.40 -46.75
N PRO A 333 -5.34 36.51 -47.25
CA PRO A 333 -5.55 36.88 -48.65
C PRO A 333 -4.93 38.26 -48.88
N ALA A 334 -4.16 38.38 -49.96
CA ALA A 334 -3.47 39.61 -50.33
C ALA A 334 -4.47 40.77 -50.40
N GLN A 335 -4.17 41.82 -49.64
CA GLN A 335 -4.92 43.06 -49.62
C GLN A 335 -4.95 43.62 -51.04
N ARG A 336 -6.13 43.61 -51.66
CA ARG A 336 -6.36 44.17 -53.00
C ARG A 336 -6.04 45.66 -52.94
N MET A 337 -4.89 46.06 -53.51
CA MET A 337 -4.61 47.47 -53.76
C MET A 337 -5.60 47.95 -54.84
N GLU A 338 -6.54 48.80 -54.45
CA GLU A 338 -7.25 49.64 -55.41
C GLU A 338 -6.30 50.77 -55.83
N ILE A 339 -6.10 50.88 -57.14
CA ILE A 339 -5.38 51.97 -57.78
C ILE A 339 -6.47 52.90 -58.32
N ASP A 340 -6.46 54.14 -57.81
CA ASP A 340 -7.21 55.36 -58.18
C ASP A 340 -8.64 55.25 -58.73
#